data_AF-A0A399Z7I8-F1
#
_entry.id   AF-A0A399Z7I8-F1
#
_cell.length_a   1.000
_cell.length_b   1.000
_cell.length_c   1.000
_cell.angle_alpha   90.00
_cell.angle_beta   90.00
_cell.angle_gamma   90.00
#
_symmetry.space_group_name_H-M   'P 1'
#
loop_
_entity.id
_entity.type
_entity.pdbx_description
1 polymer ?
#
loop_
_entity_poly.entity_id
_entity_poly.type
_entity_poly.pdbx_seq_one_letter_code
_entity_poly.pdbx_strand_id
1 'polypeptide(L)'
;MSQVTDAIRAHHAELAKTLTTYAQALEEGRTDIDPAAIVTFLKGDLYPHAQGEEASLYPLMNKLVCEHGRATATMTVDHEFIGDYIRQIEQAANALQATQNGKANDSRKQLGRLLVQLDALFQVHLEKEERVYLPLFEKYLTDEEQQRALDEMHDVPHAPAAAQTIDVRTIPPFQRHSLIFGTFEALNPGSAFLLVNDHDPKPLYYQFKFERDGEFSWEYQEEGPQVWKVLIGKV
;
A
#
# COMPACT_ATOMS: atom_id res chain seq x y z
N MET A 1 -25.97 -9.50 -2.93
CA MET A 1 -25.35 -8.20 -2.60
C MET A 1 -26.45 -7.26 -2.12
N SER A 2 -26.15 -6.34 -1.20
CA SER A 2 -27.14 -5.43 -0.62
C SER A 2 -27.29 -4.19 -1.49
N GLN A 3 -28.51 -3.88 -1.93
CA GLN A 3 -28.82 -2.68 -2.73
C GLN A 3 -28.35 -1.38 -2.05
N VAL A 4 -28.36 -1.34 -0.72
CA VAL A 4 -27.93 -0.17 0.05
C VAL A 4 -26.41 0.01 -0.01
N THR A 5 -25.65 -1.07 0.15
CA THR A 5 -24.18 -1.01 0.07
C THR A 5 -23.72 -0.63 -1.34
N ASP A 6 -24.42 -1.11 -2.38
CA ASP A 6 -24.11 -0.76 -3.76
C ASP A 6 -24.43 0.72 -4.05
N ALA A 7 -25.50 1.26 -3.47
CA ALA A 7 -25.82 2.69 -3.53
C ALA A 7 -24.74 3.56 -2.84
N ILE A 8 -24.24 3.14 -1.67
CA ILE A 8 -23.15 3.84 -0.98
C ILE A 8 -21.88 3.86 -1.84
N ARG A 9 -21.49 2.72 -2.41
CA ARG A 9 -20.31 2.65 -3.31
C ARG A 9 -20.46 3.53 -4.54
N ALA A 10 -21.64 3.54 -5.16
CA ALA A 10 -21.91 4.39 -6.31
C ALA A 10 -21.81 5.89 -5.93
N HIS A 11 -22.32 6.26 -4.76
CA HIS A 11 -22.21 7.62 -4.25
C HIS A 11 -20.75 8.02 -3.97
N HIS A 12 -19.97 7.15 -3.32
CA HIS A 12 -18.53 7.36 -3.11
C HIS A 12 -17.77 7.53 -4.43
N ALA A 13 -18.06 6.71 -5.43
CA ALA A 13 -17.45 6.80 -6.75
C ALA A 13 -17.76 8.15 -7.43
N GLU A 14 -18.98 8.66 -7.30
CA GLU A 14 -19.36 9.96 -7.88
C GLU A 14 -18.68 11.14 -7.17
N LEU A 15 -18.60 11.11 -5.83
CA LEU A 15 -17.87 12.13 -5.06
C LEU A 15 -16.39 12.17 -5.45
N ALA A 16 -15.74 11.00 -5.48
CA ALA A 16 -14.33 10.88 -5.86
C ALA A 16 -14.11 11.37 -7.30
N LYS A 17 -14.92 10.90 -8.25
CA LYS A 17 -14.85 11.31 -9.65
C LYS A 17 -15.00 12.82 -9.82
N THR A 18 -15.95 13.44 -9.11
CA THR A 18 -16.18 14.89 -9.18
C THR A 18 -14.96 15.66 -8.67
N LEU A 19 -14.41 15.27 -7.52
CA LEU A 19 -13.20 15.88 -6.98
C LEU A 19 -11.99 15.73 -7.92
N THR A 20 -11.77 14.53 -8.44
CA THR A 20 -10.68 14.25 -9.40
C THR A 20 -10.85 15.09 -10.67
N THR A 21 -12.07 15.25 -11.16
CA THR A 21 -12.36 16.05 -12.36
C THR A 21 -11.98 17.51 -12.15
N TYR A 22 -12.34 18.09 -11.00
CA TYR A 22 -11.94 19.47 -10.67
C TYR A 22 -10.42 19.61 -10.54
N ALA A 23 -9.77 18.69 -9.82
CA ALA A 23 -8.31 18.71 -9.64
C ALA A 23 -7.57 18.62 -10.98
N GLN A 24 -7.97 17.70 -11.86
CA GLN A 24 -7.37 17.51 -13.17
C GLN A 24 -7.58 18.72 -14.08
N ALA A 25 -8.79 19.29 -14.11
CA ALA A 25 -9.07 20.44 -14.94
C ALA A 25 -8.22 21.67 -14.54
N LEU A 26 -8.01 21.88 -13.23
CA LEU A 26 -7.11 22.94 -12.75
C LEU A 26 -5.65 22.67 -13.11
N GLU A 27 -5.19 21.42 -13.02
CA GLU A 27 -3.82 21.05 -13.37
C GLU A 27 -3.52 21.18 -14.87
N GLU A 28 -4.51 20.89 -15.71
CA GLU A 28 -4.48 21.13 -17.16
C GLU A 28 -4.53 22.63 -17.52
N GLY A 29 -4.69 23.50 -16.52
CA GLY A 29 -4.78 24.95 -16.71
C GLY A 29 -6.10 25.39 -17.35
N ARG A 30 -7.16 24.59 -17.24
CA ARG A 30 -8.47 24.98 -17.78
C ARG A 30 -9.04 26.16 -17.00
N THR A 31 -9.60 27.12 -17.73
CA THR A 31 -10.16 28.37 -17.18
C THR A 31 -11.68 28.40 -17.15
N ASP A 32 -12.34 27.36 -17.66
CA ASP A 32 -13.80 27.22 -17.67
C ASP A 32 -14.36 26.63 -16.36
N ILE A 33 -13.48 26.21 -15.44
CA ILE A 33 -13.87 25.77 -14.10
C ILE A 33 -14.09 27.01 -13.22
N ASP A 34 -15.33 27.18 -12.75
CA ASP A 34 -15.66 28.16 -11.72
C ASP A 34 -15.16 27.68 -10.34
N PRO A 35 -14.21 28.39 -9.68
CA PRO A 35 -13.76 28.03 -8.35
C PRO A 35 -14.88 28.01 -7.30
N ALA A 36 -15.94 28.82 -7.48
CA ALA A 36 -17.08 28.81 -6.57
C ALA A 36 -17.91 27.51 -6.67
N ALA A 37 -17.95 26.88 -7.85
CA ALA A 37 -18.58 25.57 -8.02
C ALA A 37 -17.83 24.47 -7.24
N ILE A 38 -16.49 24.54 -7.21
CA ILE A 38 -15.68 23.62 -6.40
C ILE A 38 -16.04 23.75 -4.93
N VAL A 39 -16.06 24.99 -4.40
CA VAL A 39 -16.43 25.23 -2.99
C VAL A 39 -17.86 24.78 -2.69
N THR A 40 -18.78 24.97 -3.64
CA THR A 40 -20.18 24.53 -3.51
C THR A 40 -20.25 23.02 -3.39
N PHE A 41 -19.57 22.27 -4.26
CA PHE A 41 -19.48 20.81 -4.17
C PHE A 41 -18.87 20.35 -2.85
N LEU A 42 -17.75 20.95 -2.44
CA LEU A 42 -17.06 20.56 -1.20
C LEU A 42 -17.94 20.76 0.04
N LYS A 43 -18.69 21.88 0.10
CA LYS A 43 -19.55 22.21 1.25
C LYS A 43 -20.96 21.60 1.17
N GLY A 44 -21.45 21.32 -0.02
CA GLY A 44 -22.81 20.85 -0.28
C GLY A 44 -22.92 19.33 -0.35
N ASP A 45 -21.87 18.66 -0.85
CA ASP A 45 -21.90 17.23 -1.14
C ASP A 45 -20.85 16.48 -0.32
N LEU A 46 -19.56 16.81 -0.50
CA LEU A 46 -18.47 16.03 0.08
C LEU A 46 -18.44 16.11 1.62
N TYR A 47 -18.44 17.31 2.19
CA TYR A 47 -18.38 17.47 3.64
C TYR A 47 -19.67 16.98 4.34
N PRO A 48 -20.88 17.31 3.86
CA PRO A 48 -22.11 16.75 4.43
C PRO A 48 -22.19 15.23 4.36
N HIS A 49 -21.62 14.59 3.31
CA HIS A 49 -21.51 13.14 3.26
C HIS A 49 -20.68 12.59 4.43
N ALA A 50 -19.48 13.13 4.68
CA ALA A 50 -18.64 12.73 5.80
C ALA A 50 -19.34 12.96 7.16
N GLN A 51 -19.99 14.11 7.34
CA GLN A 51 -20.78 14.39 8.55
C GLN A 51 -21.95 13.41 8.73
N GLY A 52 -22.58 12.98 7.63
CA GLY A 52 -23.64 11.97 7.64
C GLY A 52 -23.13 10.60 8.10
N GLU A 53 -21.92 10.22 7.66
CA GLU A 53 -21.26 8.99 8.12
C GLU A 53 -20.99 9.05 9.63
N GLU A 54 -20.41 10.15 10.13
CA GLU A 54 -20.16 10.38 11.55
C GLU A 54 -21.44 10.33 12.40
N ALA A 55 -22.51 10.97 11.93
CA ALA A 55 -23.75 11.08 12.68
C ALA A 55 -24.56 9.77 12.69
N SER A 56 -24.48 8.95 11.63
CA SER A 56 -25.42 7.84 11.42
C SER A 56 -24.76 6.49 11.22
N LEU A 57 -23.71 6.41 10.39
CA LEU A 57 -23.07 5.14 10.03
C LEU A 57 -22.10 4.68 11.11
N TYR A 58 -21.20 5.55 11.56
CA TYR A 58 -20.15 5.19 12.52
C TYR A 58 -20.65 4.74 13.89
N PRO A 59 -21.77 5.25 14.46
CA PRO A 59 -22.32 4.67 15.68
C PRO A 59 -22.72 3.19 15.54
N LEU A 60 -23.28 2.81 14.40
CA LEU A 60 -23.64 1.42 14.10
C LEU A 60 -22.39 0.57 13.85
N MET A 61 -21.46 1.11 13.06
CA MET A 61 -20.23 0.40 12.72
C MET A 61 -19.31 0.23 13.92
N ASN A 62 -19.23 1.19 14.83
CA ASN A 62 -18.38 1.10 16.02
C ASN A 62 -18.71 -0.16 16.83
N LYS A 63 -20.00 -0.43 17.06
CA LYS A 63 -20.44 -1.66 17.74
C LYS A 63 -19.97 -2.92 16.98
N LEU A 64 -20.20 -2.96 15.67
CA LEU A 64 -19.83 -4.10 14.85
C LEU A 64 -18.31 -4.30 14.74
N VAL A 65 -17.53 -3.22 14.71
CA VAL A 65 -16.07 -3.27 14.67
C VAL A 65 -15.53 -3.79 16.00
N CYS A 66 -16.09 -3.38 17.14
CA CYS A 66 -15.72 -3.94 18.45
C CYS A 66 -16.05 -5.44 18.55
N GLU A 67 -17.18 -5.88 18.01
CA GLU A 67 -17.66 -7.27 18.13
C GLU A 67 -17.04 -8.23 17.09
N HIS A 68 -16.78 -7.74 15.87
CA HIS A 68 -16.44 -8.58 14.71
C HIS A 68 -15.28 -8.05 13.86
N GLY A 69 -14.87 -6.80 14.08
CA GLY A 69 -13.84 -6.15 13.29
C GLY A 69 -12.45 -6.22 13.90
N ARG A 70 -11.51 -5.59 13.20
CA ARG A 70 -10.17 -5.28 13.70
C ARG A 70 -10.01 -3.77 13.70
N ALA A 71 -9.84 -3.18 14.89
CA ALA A 71 -9.72 -1.73 15.02
C ALA A 71 -8.53 -1.14 14.23
N THR A 72 -7.47 -1.93 14.02
CA THR A 72 -6.29 -1.53 13.25
C THR A 72 -6.43 -1.74 11.73
N ALA A 73 -7.53 -2.33 11.25
CA ALA A 73 -7.72 -2.59 9.82
C ALA A 73 -7.76 -1.30 8.97
N THR A 74 -8.22 -0.19 9.54
CA THR A 74 -8.20 1.11 8.84
C THR A 74 -6.79 1.60 8.57
N MET A 75 -5.83 1.27 9.44
CA MET A 75 -4.42 1.63 9.26
C MET A 75 -3.73 0.70 8.26
N THR A 76 -4.12 -0.57 8.22
CA THR A 76 -3.67 -1.49 7.17
C THR A 76 -4.07 -0.97 5.78
N VAL A 77 -5.29 -0.45 5.63
CA VAL A 77 -5.71 0.18 4.37
C VAL A 77 -4.85 1.41 4.04
N ASP A 78 -4.56 2.29 5.01
CA ASP A 78 -3.65 3.41 4.76
C ASP A 78 -2.26 2.93 4.29
N HIS A 79 -1.70 1.88 4.91
CA HIS A 79 -0.41 1.30 4.53
C HIS A 79 -0.41 0.69 3.12
N GLU A 80 -1.51 0.05 2.69
CA GLU A 80 -1.68 -0.44 1.31
C GLU A 80 -1.56 0.72 0.30
N PHE A 81 -2.26 1.83 0.55
CA PHE A 81 -2.20 3.03 -0.29
C PHE A 81 -0.82 3.70 -0.26
N ILE A 82 -0.17 3.78 0.91
CA ILE A 82 1.21 4.29 1.02
C ILE A 82 2.16 3.45 0.16
N GLY A 83 2.06 2.13 0.22
CA GLY A 83 2.84 1.21 -0.61
C GLY A 83 2.58 1.41 -2.12
N ASP A 84 1.32 1.58 -2.52
CA ASP A 84 0.94 1.89 -3.90
C ASP A 84 1.53 3.21 -4.40
N TYR A 85 1.50 4.26 -3.58
CA TYR A 85 2.12 5.54 -3.92
C TYR A 85 3.64 5.42 -4.04
N ILE A 86 4.30 4.70 -3.13
CA ILE A 86 5.75 4.46 -3.20
C ILE A 86 6.12 3.79 -4.54
N ARG A 87 5.40 2.73 -4.95
CA ARG A 87 5.62 2.07 -6.25
C ARG A 87 5.45 3.03 -7.43
N GLN A 88 4.39 3.85 -7.42
CA GLN A 88 4.15 4.82 -8.49
C GLN A 88 5.21 5.93 -8.53
N ILE A 89 5.66 6.40 -7.36
CA ILE A 89 6.72 7.40 -7.21
C ILE A 89 8.04 6.84 -7.75
N GLU A 90 8.39 5.60 -7.42
CA GLU A 90 9.58 4.92 -7.93
C GLU A 90 9.53 4.83 -9.46
N GLN A 91 8.41 4.40 -10.03
CA GLN A 91 8.22 4.35 -11.49
C GLN A 91 8.37 5.74 -12.14
N ALA A 92 7.76 6.77 -11.56
CA ALA A 92 7.85 8.14 -12.06
C ALA A 92 9.27 8.71 -11.95
N ALA A 93 9.99 8.42 -10.86
CA ALA A 93 11.38 8.82 -10.66
C ALA A 93 12.31 8.14 -11.67
N ASN A 94 12.16 6.84 -11.89
CA ASN A 94 12.93 6.08 -12.90
C ASN A 94 12.65 6.61 -14.31
N ALA A 95 11.39 6.90 -14.64
CA ALA A 95 11.02 7.50 -15.92
C ALA A 95 11.65 8.89 -16.11
N LEU A 96 11.69 9.72 -15.06
CA LEU A 96 12.32 11.03 -15.10
C LEU A 96 13.84 10.92 -15.34
N GLN A 97 14.51 9.95 -14.73
CA GLN A 97 15.94 9.70 -14.93
C GLN A 97 16.25 9.19 -16.34
N ALA A 98 15.40 8.35 -16.92
CA ALA A 98 15.59 7.76 -18.25
C ALA A 98 15.33 8.73 -19.42
N THR A 99 14.72 9.88 -19.16
CA THR A 99 14.23 10.78 -20.22
C THR A 99 15.26 11.85 -20.61
N GLN A 100 15.71 11.86 -21.88
CA GLN A 100 16.37 13.03 -22.48
C GLN A 100 15.34 14.05 -22.98
N ASN A 101 15.68 15.34 -22.84
CA ASN A 101 14.87 16.56 -23.06
C ASN A 101 13.57 16.43 -23.89
N GLY A 102 12.45 16.83 -23.29
CA GLY A 102 11.11 16.90 -23.90
C GLY A 102 10.00 16.39 -22.96
N LYS A 103 10.11 15.13 -22.52
CA LYS A 103 9.15 14.50 -21.57
C LYS A 103 9.51 14.67 -20.09
N ALA A 104 10.68 15.22 -19.79
CA ALA A 104 11.16 15.40 -18.41
C ALA A 104 10.26 16.33 -17.57
N ASN A 105 9.55 17.27 -18.22
CA ASN A 105 8.65 18.17 -17.51
C ASN A 105 7.37 17.44 -17.03
N ASP A 106 6.81 16.56 -17.86
CA ASP A 106 5.59 15.83 -17.53
C ASP A 106 5.87 14.78 -16.45
N SER A 107 6.97 14.04 -16.56
CA SER A 107 7.40 13.09 -15.51
C SER A 107 7.67 13.82 -14.18
N ARG A 108 8.24 15.03 -14.22
CA ARG A 108 8.45 15.85 -13.01
C ARG A 108 7.13 16.32 -12.39
N LYS A 109 6.16 16.74 -13.20
CA LYS A 109 4.82 17.10 -12.73
C LYS A 109 4.11 15.92 -12.09
N GLN A 110 4.14 14.75 -12.74
CA GLN A 110 3.57 13.51 -12.21
C GLN A 110 4.21 13.11 -10.88
N LEU A 111 5.54 13.13 -10.80
CA LEU A 111 6.26 12.86 -9.56
C LEU A 111 5.86 13.83 -8.43
N GLY A 112 5.78 15.14 -8.74
CA GLY A 112 5.33 16.14 -7.78
C GLY A 112 3.90 15.90 -7.29
N ARG A 113 2.98 15.56 -8.20
CA ARG A 113 1.59 15.23 -7.86
C ARG A 113 1.48 14.04 -6.92
N LEU A 114 2.18 12.95 -7.23
CA LEU A 114 2.21 11.74 -6.41
C LEU A 114 2.77 12.03 -5.00
N LEU A 115 3.82 12.84 -4.91
CA LEU A 115 4.39 13.25 -3.62
C LEU A 115 3.40 14.07 -2.79
N VAL A 116 2.67 15.01 -3.40
CA VAL A 116 1.63 15.80 -2.69
C VAL A 116 0.49 14.90 -2.21
N GLN A 117 0.08 13.92 -3.01
CA GLN A 117 -0.97 12.96 -2.62
C GLN A 117 -0.52 12.05 -1.48
N LEU A 118 0.71 11.51 -1.55
CA LEU A 118 1.29 10.71 -0.48
C LEU A 118 1.48 11.53 0.80
N ASP A 119 1.98 12.76 0.71
CA ASP A 119 2.15 13.65 1.87
C ASP A 119 0.81 13.89 2.57
N ALA A 120 -0.24 14.23 1.82
CA ALA A 120 -1.58 14.43 2.39
C ALA A 120 -2.12 13.17 3.08
N LEU A 121 -1.94 11.98 2.49
CA LEU A 121 -2.32 10.71 3.12
C LEU A 121 -1.50 10.45 4.38
N PHE A 122 -0.18 10.64 4.31
CA PHE A 122 0.75 10.33 5.40
C PHE A 122 0.56 11.25 6.60
N GLN A 123 0.23 12.54 6.40
CA GLN A 123 -0.11 13.42 7.52
C GLN A 123 -1.36 12.94 8.27
N VAL A 124 -2.41 12.54 7.55
CA VAL A 124 -3.61 11.99 8.18
C VAL A 124 -3.32 10.66 8.87
N HIS A 125 -2.46 9.83 8.30
CA HIS A 125 -1.99 8.58 8.89
C HIS A 125 -1.32 8.82 10.25
N LEU A 126 -0.35 9.74 10.31
CA LEU A 126 0.34 10.10 11.55
C LEU A 126 -0.63 10.66 12.59
N GLU A 127 -1.55 11.54 12.19
CA GLU A 127 -2.57 12.10 13.10
C GLU A 127 -3.45 11.00 13.72
N LYS A 128 -3.77 9.93 12.97
CA LYS A 128 -4.50 8.78 13.54
C LYS A 128 -3.66 8.08 14.61
N GLU A 129 -2.38 7.83 14.36
CA GLU A 129 -1.50 7.18 15.34
C GLU A 129 -1.31 8.06 16.58
N GLU A 130 -0.94 9.32 16.39
CA GLU A 130 -0.62 10.24 17.50
C GLU A 130 -1.83 10.54 18.38
N ARG A 131 -3.02 10.69 17.79
CA ARG A 131 -4.21 11.12 18.55
C ARG A 131 -5.10 9.98 19.01
N VAL A 132 -5.02 8.82 18.36
CA VAL A 132 -5.87 7.68 18.68
C VAL A 132 -5.08 6.56 19.33
N TYR A 133 -3.90 6.21 18.80
CA TYR A 133 -3.18 5.02 19.26
C TYR A 133 -2.17 5.31 20.36
N LEU A 134 -1.32 6.34 20.22
CA LEU A 134 -0.33 6.67 21.23
C LEU A 134 -0.92 6.93 22.62
N PRO A 135 -2.09 7.58 22.78
CA PRO A 135 -2.71 7.73 24.11
C PRO A 135 -3.15 6.41 24.73
N LEU A 136 -3.51 5.40 23.91
CA LEU A 136 -3.83 4.06 24.41
C LEU A 136 -2.55 3.28 24.74
N PHE A 137 -1.54 3.41 23.89
CA PHE A 137 -0.22 2.81 24.07
C PHE A 137 0.42 3.26 25.39
N GLU A 138 0.46 4.58 25.62
CA GLU A 138 0.98 5.19 26.85
C GLU A 138 0.18 4.77 28.09
N LYS A 139 -1.15 4.71 27.97
CA LYS A 139 -2.03 4.49 29.11
C LYS A 139 -2.10 3.02 29.56
N TYR A 140 -2.01 2.08 28.63
CA TYR A 140 -2.34 0.67 28.89
C TYR A 140 -1.17 -0.30 28.76
N LEU A 141 -0.05 0.08 28.15
CA LEU A 141 1.14 -0.75 28.08
C LEU A 141 2.19 -0.32 29.11
N THR A 142 2.95 -1.28 29.61
CA THR A 142 4.11 -1.02 30.49
C THR A 142 5.29 -0.45 29.70
N ASP A 143 6.20 0.27 30.37
CA ASP A 143 7.41 0.83 29.74
C ASP A 143 8.25 -0.24 29.01
N GLU A 144 8.32 -1.46 29.55
CA GLU A 144 9.03 -2.59 28.93
C GLU A 144 8.35 -3.04 27.62
N GLU A 145 7.03 -3.13 27.60
CA GLU A 145 6.27 -3.47 26.39
C GLU A 145 6.34 -2.37 25.34
N GLN A 146 6.30 -1.11 25.79
CA GLN A 146 6.44 0.06 24.92
C GLN A 146 7.82 0.09 24.27
N GLN A 147 8.88 -0.09 25.06
CA GLN A 147 10.25 -0.12 24.56
C GLN A 147 10.46 -1.29 23.60
N ARG A 148 9.97 -2.49 23.92
CA ARG A 148 10.04 -3.64 23.03
C ARG A 148 9.36 -3.36 21.69
N ALA A 149 8.16 -2.77 21.70
CA ALA A 149 7.46 -2.44 20.46
C ALA A 149 8.20 -1.38 19.63
N LEU A 150 8.83 -0.39 20.28
CA LEU A 150 9.67 0.60 19.60
C LEU A 150 10.91 -0.05 18.96
N ASP A 151 11.57 -0.94 19.68
CA ASP A 151 12.73 -1.67 19.18
C ASP A 151 12.32 -2.53 17.98
N GLU A 152 11.27 -3.35 18.11
CA GLU A 152 10.75 -4.21 17.05
C GLU A 152 10.27 -3.43 15.81
N MET A 153 9.74 -2.22 15.97
CA MET A 153 9.31 -1.37 14.85
C MET A 153 10.48 -0.84 14.01
N HIS A 154 11.64 -0.63 14.62
CA HIS A 154 12.86 -0.19 13.93
C HIS A 154 13.75 -1.36 13.47
N ASP A 155 13.60 -2.52 14.13
CA ASP A 155 14.21 -3.79 13.75
C ASP A 155 13.34 -4.62 12.80
N VAL A 156 12.17 -4.11 12.35
CA VAL A 156 11.48 -4.70 11.20
C VAL A 156 12.53 -4.78 10.11
N PRO A 157 12.86 -5.98 9.60
CA PRO A 157 13.83 -6.13 8.55
C PRO A 157 13.36 -5.24 7.41
N HIS A 158 13.98 -4.07 7.29
CA HIS A 158 13.90 -3.30 6.07
C HIS A 158 14.42 -4.29 5.06
N ALA A 159 13.56 -4.75 4.15
CA ALA A 159 13.96 -5.64 3.07
C ALA A 159 15.30 -5.11 2.59
N PRO A 160 16.40 -5.87 2.76
CA PRO A 160 17.72 -5.29 2.64
C PRO A 160 17.77 -4.58 1.29
N ALA A 161 18.30 -3.36 1.28
CA ALA A 161 18.68 -2.70 0.05
C ALA A 161 19.48 -3.74 -0.76
N ALA A 162 18.88 -4.20 -1.86
CA ALA A 162 19.20 -5.41 -2.62
C ALA A 162 18.86 -6.77 -1.95
N ALA A 163 17.56 -7.11 -1.84
CA ALA A 163 17.15 -8.51 -1.84
C ALA A 163 17.77 -9.17 -3.08
N GLN A 164 18.63 -10.18 -2.87
CA GLN A 164 19.28 -10.90 -3.95
C GLN A 164 18.21 -11.35 -4.96
N THR A 165 18.34 -10.95 -6.22
CA THR A 165 17.36 -11.33 -7.25
C THR A 165 17.82 -12.62 -7.92
N ILE A 166 16.98 -13.65 -7.87
CA ILE A 166 17.17 -14.91 -8.58
C ILE A 166 16.23 -14.92 -9.78
N ASP A 167 16.78 -14.63 -10.96
CA ASP A 167 16.05 -14.76 -12.23
C ASP A 167 16.21 -16.16 -12.81
N VAL A 168 15.24 -17.03 -12.52
CA VAL A 168 15.29 -18.44 -12.92
C VAL A 168 15.08 -18.66 -14.42
N ARG A 169 14.65 -17.63 -15.16
CA ARG A 169 14.51 -17.71 -16.62
C ARG A 169 15.86 -17.90 -17.30
N THR A 170 16.94 -17.44 -16.64
CA THR A 170 18.33 -17.59 -17.10
C THR A 170 18.98 -18.92 -16.64
N ILE A 171 18.28 -19.72 -15.83
CA ILE A 171 18.84 -20.88 -15.13
C ILE A 171 18.23 -22.18 -15.68
N PRO A 172 19.06 -23.22 -15.96
CA PRO A 172 18.55 -24.53 -16.39
C PRO A 172 17.57 -25.14 -15.37
N PRO A 173 16.43 -25.73 -15.80
CA PRO A 173 15.37 -26.20 -14.90
C PRO A 173 15.83 -27.11 -13.75
N PHE A 174 16.78 -28.00 -14.02
CA PHE A 174 17.29 -28.95 -13.02
C PHE A 174 18.13 -28.29 -11.91
N GLN A 175 18.61 -27.07 -12.12
CA GLN A 175 19.40 -26.32 -11.12
C GLN A 175 18.54 -25.38 -10.27
N ARG A 176 17.35 -25.00 -10.75
CA ARG A 176 16.50 -23.98 -10.12
C ARG A 176 16.16 -24.32 -8.67
N HIS A 177 15.61 -25.52 -8.42
CA HIS A 177 15.20 -25.91 -7.07
C HIS A 177 16.36 -25.91 -6.08
N SER A 178 17.49 -26.54 -6.45
CA SER A 178 18.67 -26.58 -5.57
C SER A 178 19.20 -25.18 -5.24
N LEU A 179 19.17 -24.26 -6.21
CA LEU A 179 19.58 -22.89 -5.98
C LEU A 179 18.59 -22.15 -5.08
N ILE A 180 17.29 -22.19 -5.38
CA ILE A 180 16.25 -21.48 -4.64
C ILE A 180 16.21 -21.90 -3.17
N PHE A 181 16.17 -23.21 -2.90
CA PHE A 181 16.17 -23.72 -1.52
C PHE A 181 17.52 -23.49 -0.84
N GLY A 182 18.64 -23.65 -1.56
CA GLY A 182 19.97 -23.33 -1.02
C GLY A 182 20.10 -21.86 -0.61
N THR A 183 19.57 -20.93 -1.42
CA THR A 183 19.51 -19.51 -1.07
C THR A 183 18.61 -19.26 0.13
N PHE A 184 17.43 -19.87 0.18
CA PHE A 184 16.51 -19.75 1.31
C PHE A 184 17.13 -20.22 2.63
N GLU A 185 17.79 -21.38 2.63
CA GLU A 185 18.45 -21.92 3.83
C GLU A 185 19.57 -21.01 4.33
N ALA A 186 20.29 -20.37 3.41
CA ALA A 186 21.36 -19.42 3.71
C ALA A 186 20.86 -18.05 4.19
N LEU A 187 19.55 -17.77 4.12
CA LEU A 187 19.00 -16.53 4.68
C LEU A 187 19.07 -16.55 6.21
N ASN A 188 19.40 -15.38 6.76
CA ASN A 188 19.12 -15.06 8.15
C ASN A 188 17.58 -14.95 8.34
N PRO A 189 17.03 -15.32 9.51
CA PRO A 189 15.65 -15.00 9.85
C PRO A 189 15.35 -13.51 9.65
N GLY A 190 14.20 -13.19 9.07
CA GLY A 190 13.79 -11.84 8.69
C GLY A 190 14.31 -11.37 7.32
N SER A 191 15.26 -12.06 6.69
CA SER A 191 15.75 -11.70 5.34
C SER A 191 14.91 -12.33 4.23
N ALA A 192 15.00 -11.76 3.01
CA ALA A 192 14.29 -12.24 1.84
C ALA A 192 15.10 -12.11 0.54
N PHE A 193 14.73 -12.88 -0.48
CA PHE A 193 15.24 -12.78 -1.85
C PHE A 193 14.08 -12.65 -2.86
N LEU A 194 14.33 -12.03 -4.01
CA LEU A 194 13.34 -11.86 -5.07
C LEU A 194 13.47 -12.96 -6.11
N LEU A 195 12.44 -13.76 -6.31
CA LEU A 195 12.34 -14.74 -7.38
C LEU A 195 11.70 -14.11 -8.62
N VAL A 196 12.34 -14.21 -9.79
CA VAL A 196 11.77 -13.81 -11.08
C VAL A 196 11.56 -15.03 -11.97
N ASN A 197 10.32 -15.27 -12.39
CA ASN A 197 9.91 -16.43 -13.19
C ASN A 197 9.10 -16.00 -14.43
N ASP A 198 9.02 -16.86 -15.44
CA ASP A 198 8.23 -16.65 -16.67
C ASP A 198 6.76 -17.09 -16.54
N HIS A 199 6.40 -17.72 -15.41
CA HIS A 199 5.04 -18.13 -15.07
C HIS A 199 4.82 -18.06 -13.55
N ASP A 200 3.57 -18.20 -13.12
CA ASP A 200 3.20 -18.23 -11.71
C ASP A 200 3.89 -19.42 -10.98
N PRO A 201 4.76 -19.17 -9.98
CA PRO A 201 5.50 -20.21 -9.27
C PRO A 201 4.65 -20.97 -8.22
N LYS A 202 3.34 -21.13 -8.44
CA LYS A 202 2.42 -21.90 -7.56
C LYS A 202 2.94 -23.29 -7.14
N PRO A 203 3.51 -24.13 -8.03
CA PRO A 203 4.05 -25.41 -7.60
C PRO A 203 5.15 -25.27 -6.55
N LEU A 204 6.01 -24.26 -6.70
CA LEU A 204 7.08 -23.95 -5.76
C LEU A 204 6.52 -23.45 -4.42
N TYR A 205 5.48 -22.61 -4.44
CA TYR A 205 4.77 -22.20 -3.22
C TYR A 205 4.27 -23.41 -2.41
N TYR A 206 3.60 -24.36 -3.07
CA TYR A 206 3.12 -25.56 -2.38
C TYR A 206 4.25 -26.44 -1.87
N GLN A 207 5.39 -26.47 -2.55
CA GLN A 207 6.57 -27.16 -2.07
C GLN A 207 7.14 -26.51 -0.80
N PHE A 208 7.29 -25.18 -0.78
CA PHE A 208 7.66 -24.45 0.44
C PHE A 208 6.67 -24.70 1.58
N LYS A 209 5.38 -24.66 1.29
CA LYS A 209 4.33 -24.96 2.27
C LYS A 209 4.42 -26.38 2.83
N PHE A 210 4.83 -27.36 2.03
CA PHE A 210 4.98 -28.74 2.49
C PHE A 210 6.27 -28.95 3.29
N GLU A 211 7.38 -28.35 2.85
CA GLU A 211 8.70 -28.59 3.43
C GLU A 211 9.07 -27.65 4.59
N ARG A 212 8.47 -26.45 4.66
CA ARG A 212 8.86 -25.33 5.54
C ARG A 212 7.64 -24.61 6.11
N ASP A 213 6.55 -25.32 6.40
CA ASP A 213 5.31 -24.71 6.89
C ASP A 213 5.57 -23.84 8.14
N GLY A 214 5.16 -22.57 8.08
CA GLY A 214 5.39 -21.59 9.15
C GLY A 214 6.78 -20.96 9.22
N GLU A 215 7.74 -21.36 8.38
CA GLU A 215 9.13 -20.85 8.39
C GLU A 215 9.43 -19.87 7.24
N PHE A 216 8.45 -19.60 6.35
CA PHE A 216 8.63 -18.72 5.21
C PHE A 216 7.47 -17.74 5.01
N SER A 217 7.77 -16.61 4.38
CA SER A 217 6.81 -15.66 3.83
C SER A 217 6.81 -15.70 2.30
N TRP A 218 5.68 -15.36 1.70
CA TRP A 218 5.47 -15.38 0.26
C TRP A 218 4.63 -14.20 -0.19
N GLU A 219 5.25 -13.27 -0.91
CA GLU A 219 4.59 -12.02 -1.32
C GLU A 219 4.78 -11.79 -2.82
N TYR A 220 3.69 -11.65 -3.56
CA TYR A 220 3.75 -11.31 -4.98
C TYR A 220 4.09 -9.83 -5.16
N GLN A 221 5.14 -9.57 -5.92
CA GLN A 221 5.59 -8.22 -6.30
C GLN A 221 5.16 -7.87 -7.73
N GLU A 222 4.98 -8.87 -8.60
CA GLU A 222 4.46 -8.72 -9.96
C GLU A 222 3.75 -10.01 -10.40
N GLU A 223 2.53 -9.89 -10.93
CA GLU A 223 1.67 -11.02 -11.31
C GLU A 223 1.37 -11.04 -12.82
N GLY A 224 2.38 -11.34 -13.64
CA GLY A 224 2.20 -11.77 -15.03
C GLY A 224 1.53 -10.77 -15.99
N PRO A 225 1.28 -11.16 -17.26
CA PRO A 225 1.46 -12.51 -17.83
C PRO A 225 2.88 -12.80 -18.35
N GLN A 226 3.76 -11.80 -18.44
CA GLN A 226 5.11 -11.94 -19.03
C GLN A 226 6.21 -12.21 -17.99
N VAL A 227 6.03 -11.69 -16.77
CA VAL A 227 7.00 -11.79 -15.68
C VAL A 227 6.24 -11.97 -14.37
N TRP A 228 6.72 -12.88 -13.55
CA TRP A 228 6.23 -13.11 -12.20
C TRP A 228 7.35 -12.83 -11.22
N LYS A 229 7.10 -11.96 -10.25
CA LYS A 229 8.05 -11.62 -9.20
C LYS A 229 7.46 -11.97 -7.85
N VAL A 230 8.19 -12.75 -7.06
CA VAL A 230 7.77 -13.16 -5.72
C VAL A 230 8.91 -12.89 -4.76
N LEU A 231 8.63 -12.15 -3.70
CA LEU A 231 9.54 -12.00 -2.57
C LEU A 231 9.34 -13.19 -1.63
N ILE A 232 10.41 -13.95 -1.39
CA ILE A 232 10.42 -15.13 -0.53
C ILE A 232 11.30 -14.82 0.67
N GLY A 233 10.72 -14.77 1.86
CA GLY A 233 11.39 -14.43 3.10
C GLY A 233 11.45 -15.59 4.09
N LYS A 234 12.45 -15.58 4.97
CA LYS A 234 12.58 -16.53 6.08
C LYS A 234 11.99 -15.91 7.34
N VAL A 235 11.06 -16.61 8.00
CA VAL A 235 10.38 -16.18 9.23
C VAL A 235 11.20 -16.57 10.45
#